data_AF-A0A0G0GR63-F1
#
_entry.id   AF-A0A0G0GR63-F1
#
_cell.length_a   1.000
_cell.length_b   1.000
_cell.length_c   1.000
_cell.angle_alpha   90.00
_cell.angle_beta   90.00
_cell.angle_gamma   90.00
#
_symmetry.space_group_name_H-M   'P 1'
#
loop_
_entity.id
_entity.type
_entity.pdbx_description
1 polymer ?
#
loop_
_entity_poly.entity_id
_entity_poly.type
_entity_poly.pdbx_seq_one_letter_code
_entity_poly.pdbx_strand_id
1 'polypeptide(L)'
;MGYNAPRMGNLKKKVLLFLLAGVALGLTRSYKKQLWILKQVPKEWKKGNRQALQRAINSLYTSHLLSEKHHRDGTTTLILSENGKRKALQFNIDKMEIKKPTRWDGKWRIVMFDIPEKLRRLRDSLRLHFREIGLIELQKSVFVYPYPCRKEIEFILEFYNARRYVRFVLAEKIDNELHLKNKFNFKQH
;
A
#
# COMPACT_ATOMS: atom_id res chain seq x y z
N MET A 1 -19.13 -13.18 5.95
CA MET A 1 -19.35 -12.01 6.83
C MET A 1 -18.31 -10.95 6.48
N GLY A 2 -18.69 -9.93 5.72
CA GLY A 2 -17.80 -8.84 5.35
C GLY A 2 -17.59 -7.93 6.55
N TYR A 3 -16.37 -7.83 7.06
CA TYR A 3 -16.00 -6.78 7.99
C TYR A 3 -16.05 -5.44 7.24
N ASN A 4 -17.19 -4.75 7.31
CA ASN A 4 -17.29 -3.35 6.91
C ASN A 4 -16.54 -2.52 7.95
N ALA A 5 -15.22 -2.38 7.77
CA ALA A 5 -14.45 -1.42 8.53
C ALA A 5 -15.06 -0.02 8.32
N PRO A 6 -15.27 0.78 9.38
CA PRO A 6 -15.86 2.10 9.24
C PRO A 6 -15.05 2.92 8.23
N ARG A 7 -15.73 3.51 7.24
CA ARG A 7 -15.09 4.33 6.19
C ARG A 7 -14.34 5.48 6.87
N MET A 8 -13.01 5.40 6.87
CA MET A 8 -12.16 6.42 7.45
C MET A 8 -12.23 7.71 6.61
N GLY A 9 -12.55 8.83 7.24
CA GLY A 9 -12.64 10.12 6.55
C GLY A 9 -11.34 10.52 5.84
N ASN A 10 -11.46 11.20 4.70
CA ASN A 10 -10.34 11.56 3.82
C ASN A 10 -9.17 12.24 4.55
N LEU A 11 -9.45 13.11 5.53
CA LEU A 11 -8.41 13.79 6.31
C LEU A 11 -7.58 12.81 7.16
N LYS A 12 -8.23 11.88 7.86
CA LYS A 12 -7.55 10.84 8.66
C LYS A 12 -6.67 9.94 7.79
N LYS A 13 -7.19 9.55 6.61
CA LYS A 13 -6.41 8.78 5.62
C LYS A 13 -5.17 9.53 5.17
N LYS A 14 -5.31 10.82 4.83
CA LYS A 14 -4.17 11.65 4.44
C LYS A 14 -3.15 11.81 5.58
N VAL A 15 -3.58 11.98 6.84
CA VAL A 15 -2.67 12.06 8.00
C VAL A 15 -1.83 10.78 8.13
N LEU A 16 -2.47 9.60 8.03
CA LEU A 16 -1.77 8.32 8.11
C LEU A 16 -0.74 8.15 6.98
N LEU A 17 -1.10 8.50 5.74
CA LEU A 17 -0.18 8.43 4.60
C LEU A 17 0.99 9.39 4.75
N PHE A 18 0.75 10.58 5.29
CA PHE A 18 1.80 11.57 5.56
C PHE A 18 2.79 11.10 6.62
N LEU A 19 2.29 10.50 7.71
CA LEU A 19 3.13 9.89 8.74
C LEU A 19 3.89 8.65 8.23
N LEU A 20 3.29 7.88 7.31
CA LEU A 20 3.94 6.73 6.67
C LEU A 20 5.13 7.17 5.81
N ALA A 21 5.04 8.32 5.15
CA ALA A 21 6.14 8.92 4.38
C ALA A 21 7.30 9.41 5.27
N GLY A 22 7.25 9.20 6.59
CA GLY A 22 8.33 9.50 7.53
C GLY A 22 8.24 10.88 8.17
N VAL A 23 7.19 11.66 7.88
CA VAL A 23 7.02 12.97 8.52
C VAL A 23 6.34 12.79 9.86
N ALA A 24 7.02 13.16 10.94
CA ALA A 24 6.46 13.01 12.28
C ALA A 24 5.68 14.26 12.73
N LEU A 25 4.64 14.07 13.54
CA LEU A 25 3.84 15.17 14.11
C LEU A 25 4.21 15.36 15.58
N GLY A 26 5.04 16.35 15.89
CA GLY A 26 5.38 16.68 17.27
C GLY A 26 4.23 17.40 18.00
N LEU A 27 3.78 16.83 19.12
CA LEU A 27 3.06 17.58 20.15
C LEU A 27 4.12 18.08 21.12
N THR A 28 4.68 19.24 20.79
CA THR A 28 5.73 19.88 21.57
C THR A 28 5.15 21.06 22.34
N ARG A 29 5.64 21.28 23.57
CA ARG A 29 5.30 22.46 24.38
C ARG A 29 5.92 23.76 23.82
N SER A 30 6.77 23.66 22.79
CA SER A 30 7.40 24.81 22.14
C SER A 30 6.59 25.31 20.94
N TYR A 31 5.97 26.48 21.06
CA TYR A 31 5.22 27.14 20.00
C TYR A 31 6.00 27.22 18.66
N LYS A 32 7.33 27.43 18.70
CA LYS A 32 8.18 27.47 17.50
C LYS A 32 8.29 26.11 16.78
N LYS A 33 8.45 25.00 17.53
CA LYS A 33 8.49 23.65 16.96
C LYS A 33 7.08 23.22 16.48
N GLN A 34 6.02 23.58 17.20
CA GLN A 34 4.63 23.35 16.77
C GLN A 34 4.30 24.10 15.46
N LEU A 35 4.73 25.36 15.35
CA LEU A 35 4.65 26.13 14.10
C LEU A 35 5.48 25.51 12.97
N TRP A 36 6.66 24.96 13.27
CA TRP A 36 7.49 24.26 12.28
C TRP A 36 6.80 23.00 11.75
N ILE A 37 6.15 22.20 12.61
CA ILE A 37 5.38 21.02 12.20
C ILE A 37 4.16 21.43 11.38
N LEU A 38 3.44 22.47 11.82
CA LEU A 38 2.38 23.04 11.00
C LEU A 38 2.94 23.54 9.66
N LYS A 39 4.16 24.09 9.59
CA LYS A 39 4.86 24.44 8.33
C LYS A 39 5.10 23.25 7.40
N GLN A 40 5.30 22.04 7.93
CA GLN A 40 5.44 20.81 7.14
C GLN A 40 4.09 20.27 6.64
N VAL A 41 2.98 20.59 7.31
CA VAL A 41 1.65 20.23 6.82
C VAL A 41 1.34 21.05 5.55
N PRO A 42 0.88 20.41 4.44
CA PRO A 42 0.53 21.10 3.21
C PRO A 42 -0.35 22.33 3.46
N LYS A 43 -0.06 23.46 2.78
CA LYS A 43 -0.81 24.73 2.94
C LYS A 43 -2.33 24.55 2.75
N GLU A 44 -2.70 23.61 1.89
CA GLU A 44 -4.07 23.08 1.67
C GLU A 44 -4.82 22.74 2.97
N TRP A 45 -4.13 22.30 4.02
CA TRP A 45 -4.76 21.89 5.29
C TRP A 45 -4.74 23.01 6.33
N LYS A 46 -4.01 24.10 6.07
CA LYS A 46 -3.89 25.26 6.97
C LYS A 46 -5.03 26.25 6.81
N LYS A 47 -5.52 26.49 5.59
CA LYS A 47 -6.62 27.42 5.33
C LYS A 47 -7.94 26.72 5.72
N GLY A 48 -8.42 26.98 6.93
CA GLY A 48 -9.77 26.61 7.40
C GLY A 48 -9.93 25.30 8.19
N ASN A 49 -8.86 24.52 8.43
CA ASN A 49 -9.03 23.13 8.90
C ASN A 49 -8.25 22.71 10.16
N ARG A 50 -7.65 23.64 10.93
CA ARG A 50 -6.84 23.31 12.12
C ARG A 50 -7.62 22.47 13.15
N GLN A 51 -8.87 22.84 13.43
CA GLN A 51 -9.71 22.09 14.38
C GLN A 51 -10.06 20.68 13.87
N ALA A 52 -10.33 20.51 12.57
CA ALA A 52 -10.60 19.17 12.04
C ALA A 52 -9.33 18.32 11.97
N LEU A 53 -8.17 18.93 11.70
CA LEU A 53 -6.88 18.24 11.78
C LEU A 53 -6.61 17.74 13.20
N GLN A 54 -6.83 18.58 14.21
CA GLN A 54 -6.70 18.15 15.61
C GLN A 54 -7.67 17.02 15.96
N ARG A 55 -8.95 17.12 15.55
CA ARG A 55 -9.94 16.04 15.73
C ARG A 55 -9.53 14.75 15.02
N ALA A 56 -8.95 14.85 13.82
CA ALA A 56 -8.44 13.71 13.08
C ALA A 56 -7.28 13.03 13.81
N ILE A 57 -6.29 13.81 14.28
CA ILE A 57 -5.16 13.31 15.07
C ILE A 57 -5.63 12.65 16.36
N ASN A 58 -6.49 13.31 17.14
CA ASN A 58 -7.03 12.77 18.39
C ASN A 58 -7.76 11.45 18.15
N SER A 59 -8.62 11.39 17.13
CA SER A 59 -9.32 10.14 16.80
C SER A 59 -8.40 9.02 16.34
N LEU A 60 -7.31 9.33 15.62
CA LEU A 60 -6.31 8.33 15.22
C LEU A 60 -5.49 7.84 16.41
N TYR A 61 -5.26 8.70 17.40
CA TYR A 61 -4.63 8.33 18.67
C TYR A 61 -5.56 7.41 19.50
N THR A 62 -6.82 7.80 19.70
CA THR A 62 -7.81 6.98 20.43
C THR A 62 -8.06 5.62 19.75
N SER A 63 -7.93 5.54 18.42
CA SER A 63 -8.03 4.27 17.69
C SER A 63 -6.72 3.47 17.62
N HIS A 64 -5.68 3.86 18.37
CA HIS A 64 -4.40 3.17 18.47
C HIS A 64 -3.64 3.06 17.14
N LEU A 65 -3.90 3.98 16.20
CA LEU A 65 -3.17 4.06 14.93
C LEU A 65 -1.95 4.98 15.02
N LEU A 66 -1.89 5.82 16.06
CA LEU A 66 -0.72 6.61 16.42
C LEU A 66 -0.12 6.12 17.73
N SER A 67 1.16 6.40 17.92
CA SER A 67 1.89 6.17 19.17
C SER A 67 2.77 7.36 19.48
N GLU A 68 3.06 7.56 20.76
CA GLU A 68 3.93 8.63 21.23
C GLU A 68 5.36 8.12 21.38
N LYS A 69 6.30 8.89 20.85
CA LYS A 69 7.74 8.74 21.08
C LYS A 69 8.22 9.92 21.90
N HIS A 70 8.61 9.66 23.13
CA HIS A 70 9.21 10.67 24.01
C HIS A 70 10.70 10.81 23.73
N HIS A 71 11.16 12.06 23.70
CA HIS A 71 12.56 12.41 23.50
C HIS A 71 13.18 12.94 24.78
N ARG A 72 14.50 12.84 24.89
CA ARG A 72 15.27 13.32 26.05
C ARG A 72 15.14 14.83 26.29
N ASP A 73 14.79 15.60 25.25
CA ASP A 73 14.57 17.05 25.32
C ASP A 73 13.18 17.42 25.87
N GLY A 74 12.43 16.45 26.40
CA GLY A 74 11.08 16.64 26.93
C GLY A 74 9.99 16.81 25.87
N THR A 75 10.32 16.62 24.59
CA THR A 75 9.33 16.67 23.50
C THR A 75 8.72 15.31 23.22
N THR A 76 7.46 15.32 22.79
CA THR A 76 6.73 14.11 22.36
C THR A 76 6.42 14.19 20.87
N THR A 77 6.69 13.10 20.16
CA THR A 77 6.40 12.98 18.73
C THR A 77 5.38 11.88 18.47
N LEU A 78 4.31 12.20 17.75
CA LEU A 78 3.38 11.21 17.25
C LEU A 78 3.95 10.55 15.99
N ILE A 79 4.05 9.23 16.05
CA ILE A 79 4.46 8.36 14.95
C ILE A 79 3.36 7.32 14.70
N LEU A 80 3.38 6.67 13.52
CA LEU A 80 2.50 5.53 13.30
C LEU A 80 2.85 4.41 14.27
N SER A 81 1.81 3.88 14.95
CA SER A 81 1.92 2.58 15.60
C SER A 81 2.08 1.48 14.54
N GLU A 82 2.42 0.26 14.95
CA GLU A 82 2.49 -0.86 14.00
C GLU A 82 1.17 -1.09 13.26
N ASN A 83 0.04 -0.97 13.98
CA ASN A 83 -1.29 -1.03 13.37
C ASN A 83 -1.56 0.17 12.44
N GLY A 84 -1.08 1.37 12.80
CA GLY A 84 -1.12 2.56 11.97
C GLY A 84 -0.37 2.39 10.65
N LYS A 85 0.85 1.85 10.70
CA LYS A 85 1.66 1.52 9.51
C LYS A 85 0.93 0.54 8.61
N ARG A 86 0.45 -0.57 9.17
CA ARG A 86 -0.31 -1.57 8.43
C ARG A 86 -1.56 -0.97 7.78
N LYS A 87 -2.31 -0.11 8.49
CA LYS A 87 -3.51 0.54 7.95
C LYS A 87 -3.17 1.53 6.83
N ALA A 88 -2.08 2.29 6.99
CA ALA A 88 -1.61 3.22 5.98
C ALA A 88 -1.13 2.49 4.71
N LEU A 89 -0.39 1.39 4.86
CA LEU A 89 0.04 0.55 3.73
C LEU A 89 -1.14 -0.08 3.02
N GLN A 90 -2.15 -0.56 3.76
CA GLN A 90 -3.36 -1.11 3.15
C GLN A 90 -4.05 -0.09 2.22
N PHE A 91 -4.10 1.19 2.61
CA PHE A 91 -4.65 2.24 1.73
C PHE A 91 -3.89 2.45 0.42
N ASN A 92 -2.58 2.16 0.42
CA ASN A 92 -1.76 2.22 -0.78
C ASN A 92 -1.97 0.99 -1.66
N ILE A 93 -2.15 -0.20 -1.04
CA ILE A 93 -2.45 -1.44 -1.78
C ILE A 93 -3.83 -1.38 -2.42
N ASP A 94 -4.86 -0.93 -1.68
CA ASP A 94 -6.24 -0.85 -2.19
C ASP A 94 -6.38 0.08 -3.41
N LYS A 95 -5.39 0.95 -3.66
CA LYS A 95 -5.34 1.90 -4.78
C LYS A 95 -4.23 1.59 -5.77
N MET A 96 -3.53 0.48 -5.59
CA MET A 96 -2.41 0.10 -6.42
C MET A 96 -2.92 -0.31 -7.79
N GLU A 97 -2.38 0.30 -8.82
CA GLU A 97 -2.65 -0.04 -10.21
C GLU A 97 -1.32 -0.15 -10.96
N ILE A 98 -1.19 -1.17 -11.81
CA ILE A 98 -0.02 -1.28 -12.67
C ILE A 98 -0.20 -0.35 -13.86
N LYS A 99 0.73 0.60 -14.02
CA LYS A 99 0.75 1.49 -15.18
C LYS A 99 1.03 0.67 -16.45
N LYS A 100 0.07 0.67 -17.37
CA LYS A 100 0.22 0.02 -18.67
C LYS A 100 1.02 0.94 -19.61
N PRO A 101 2.22 0.55 -20.07
CA PRO A 101 2.95 1.32 -21.07
C PRO A 101 2.21 1.29 -22.41
N THR A 102 2.45 2.31 -23.24
CA THR A 102 1.86 2.40 -24.59
C THR A 102 2.27 1.23 -25.48
N ARG A 103 3.50 0.72 -25.30
CA ARG A 103 4.04 -0.41 -26.06
C ARG A 103 4.43 -1.53 -25.10
N TRP A 104 4.06 -2.76 -25.47
CA TRP A 104 4.55 -3.97 -24.81
C TRP A 104 6.00 -4.24 -25.23
N ASP A 105 6.83 -4.62 -24.26
CA ASP A 105 8.24 -4.91 -24.46
C ASP A 105 8.52 -6.36 -24.86
N GLY A 106 7.46 -7.13 -25.16
CA GLY A 106 7.57 -8.52 -25.61
C GLY A 106 7.88 -9.51 -24.49
N LYS A 107 7.80 -9.11 -23.21
CA LYS A 107 8.12 -10.00 -22.08
C LYS A 107 6.91 -10.28 -21.20
N TRP A 108 6.86 -11.49 -20.67
CA TRP A 108 5.88 -11.96 -19.69
C TRP A 108 6.45 -11.88 -18.28
N ARG A 109 5.63 -11.43 -17.34
CA ARG A 109 5.94 -11.35 -15.91
C ARG A 109 5.14 -12.43 -15.23
N ILE A 110 5.83 -13.46 -14.79
CA ILE A 110 5.22 -14.60 -14.14
C ILE A 110 5.51 -14.51 -12.65
N VAL A 111 4.46 -14.56 -11.85
CA VAL A 111 4.54 -14.58 -10.39
C VAL A 111 4.04 -15.94 -9.95
N MET A 112 4.91 -16.72 -9.32
CA MET A 112 4.54 -18.02 -8.78
C MET A 112 4.85 -18.08 -7.29
N PHE A 113 4.06 -18.84 -6.55
CA PHE A 113 4.25 -18.95 -5.11
C PHE A 113 4.01 -20.35 -4.60
N ASP A 114 4.74 -20.71 -3.56
CA ASP A 114 4.55 -21.93 -2.79
C ASP A 114 4.34 -21.56 -1.32
N ILE A 115 3.08 -21.50 -0.92
CA ILE A 115 2.67 -21.05 0.41
C ILE A 115 2.10 -22.25 1.17
N PRO A 116 2.70 -22.62 2.32
CA PRO A 116 2.24 -23.74 3.14
C PRO A 116 0.76 -23.64 3.51
N GLU A 117 0.07 -24.77 3.63
CA GLU A 117 -1.37 -24.80 3.93
C GLU A 117 -1.74 -24.11 5.25
N LYS A 118 -0.85 -24.16 6.26
CA LYS A 118 -0.99 -23.41 7.52
C LYS A 118 -1.11 -21.89 7.32
N LEU A 119 -0.68 -21.37 6.17
CA LEU A 119 -0.79 -19.97 5.76
C LEU A 119 -1.82 -19.76 4.65
N ARG A 120 -2.86 -20.61 4.55
CA ARG A 120 -3.91 -20.50 3.52
C ARG A 120 -4.49 -19.10 3.37
N ARG A 121 -4.74 -18.38 4.48
CA ARG A 121 -5.27 -17.00 4.43
C ARG A 121 -4.32 -16.05 3.68
N LEU A 122 -3.01 -16.18 3.87
CA LEU A 122 -2.00 -15.42 3.14
C LEU A 122 -2.06 -15.71 1.64
N ARG A 123 -2.16 -17.00 1.28
CA ARG A 123 -2.28 -17.46 -0.11
C ARG A 123 -3.50 -16.86 -0.78
N ASP A 124 -4.65 -16.95 -0.13
CA ASP A 124 -5.92 -16.45 -0.67
C ASP A 124 -5.89 -14.91 -0.81
N SER A 125 -5.29 -14.20 0.15
CA SER A 125 -5.08 -12.74 0.07
C SER A 125 -4.15 -12.30 -1.05
N LEU A 126 -3.05 -13.01 -1.30
CA LEU A 126 -2.16 -12.71 -2.44
C LEU A 126 -2.84 -12.96 -3.77
N ARG A 127 -3.58 -14.07 -3.90
CA ARG A 127 -4.36 -14.38 -5.11
C ARG A 127 -5.37 -13.28 -5.41
N LEU A 128 -6.09 -12.80 -4.40
CA LEU A 128 -7.04 -11.71 -4.56
C LEU A 128 -6.35 -10.44 -5.08
N HIS A 129 -5.31 -9.97 -4.40
CA HIS A 129 -4.63 -8.73 -4.81
C HIS A 129 -3.97 -8.84 -6.18
N PHE A 130 -3.35 -9.97 -6.53
CA PHE A 130 -2.77 -10.14 -7.86
C PHE A 130 -3.84 -10.02 -8.95
N ARG A 131 -5.04 -10.59 -8.74
CA ARG A 131 -6.17 -10.38 -9.66
C ARG A 131 -6.64 -8.93 -9.70
N GLU A 132 -6.75 -8.28 -8.56
CA GLU A 132 -7.23 -6.90 -8.45
C GLU A 132 -6.30 -5.90 -9.18
N ILE A 133 -4.98 -6.11 -9.14
CA ILE A 133 -4.03 -5.28 -9.90
C ILE A 133 -3.90 -5.71 -11.38
N GLY A 134 -4.63 -6.74 -11.79
CA GLY A 134 -4.79 -7.15 -13.19
C GLY A 134 -3.96 -8.35 -13.66
N LEU A 135 -3.26 -9.06 -12.77
CA LEU A 135 -2.62 -10.32 -13.15
C LEU A 135 -3.67 -11.39 -13.43
N ILE A 136 -3.41 -12.23 -14.42
CA ILE A 136 -4.28 -13.34 -14.78
C ILE A 136 -3.72 -14.63 -14.21
N GLU A 137 -4.59 -15.45 -13.63
CA GLU A 137 -4.23 -16.76 -13.13
C GLU A 137 -3.97 -17.72 -14.30
N LEU A 138 -2.74 -18.24 -14.38
CA LEU A 138 -2.33 -19.29 -15.32
C LEU A 138 -2.57 -20.68 -14.70
N GLN A 139 -2.27 -20.81 -13.41
CA GLN A 139 -2.53 -22.00 -12.58
C GLN A 139 -2.80 -21.56 -11.13
N LYS A 140 -3.22 -22.48 -10.25
CA LYS A 140 -3.60 -22.19 -8.84
C LYS A 140 -2.59 -21.31 -8.08
N SER A 141 -1.30 -21.41 -8.39
CA SER A 141 -0.27 -20.61 -7.74
C SER A 141 0.65 -19.89 -8.73
N VAL A 142 0.19 -19.68 -9.96
CA VAL A 142 0.96 -19.05 -11.04
C VAL A 142 0.11 -17.99 -11.70
N PHE A 143 0.63 -16.77 -11.72
CA PHE A 143 0.00 -15.60 -12.29
C PHE A 143 0.89 -15.01 -13.37
N VAL A 144 0.28 -14.39 -14.37
CA VAL A 144 0.99 -13.81 -15.52
C VAL A 144 0.51 -12.38 -15.78
N TYR A 145 1.43 -11.53 -16.24
CA TYR A 145 1.16 -10.18 -16.70
C TYR A 145 2.07 -9.80 -17.87
N PRO A 146 1.61 -9.02 -18.86
CA PRO A 146 2.46 -8.60 -19.97
C PRO A 146 3.33 -7.37 -19.65
N TYR A 147 2.95 -6.51 -18.70
CA TYR A 147 3.64 -5.23 -18.49
C TYR A 147 4.58 -5.23 -17.27
N PRO A 148 5.57 -4.31 -17.19
CA PRO A 148 6.41 -4.16 -16.01
C PRO A 148 5.57 -3.89 -14.75
N CYS A 149 5.64 -4.80 -13.77
CA CYS A 149 4.88 -4.73 -12.53
C CYS A 149 5.72 -5.04 -11.28
N ARG A 150 7.07 -5.07 -11.41
CA ARG A 150 7.94 -5.55 -10.34
C ARG A 150 7.79 -4.72 -9.06
N LYS A 151 7.66 -3.40 -9.16
CA LYS A 151 7.55 -2.53 -7.98
C LYS A 151 6.26 -2.81 -7.20
N GLU A 152 5.16 -3.01 -7.91
CA GLU A 152 3.84 -3.32 -7.37
C GLU A 152 3.85 -4.69 -6.68
N ILE A 153 4.42 -5.71 -7.33
CA ILE A 153 4.59 -7.04 -6.73
C ILE A 153 5.46 -6.96 -5.46
N GLU A 154 6.61 -6.30 -5.51
CA GLU A 154 7.51 -6.15 -4.37
C GLU A 154 6.82 -5.49 -3.16
N PHE A 155 6.01 -4.44 -3.41
CA PHE A 155 5.24 -3.77 -2.37
C PHE A 155 4.19 -4.67 -1.72
N ILE A 156 3.46 -5.46 -2.52
CA ILE A 156 2.50 -6.45 -2.02
C ILE A 156 3.22 -7.49 -1.17
N LEU A 157 4.36 -8.01 -1.64
CA LEU A 157 5.13 -9.02 -0.92
C LEU A 157 5.69 -8.51 0.41
N GLU A 158 6.10 -7.24 0.47
CA GLU A 158 6.56 -6.59 1.69
C GLU A 158 5.42 -6.45 2.71
N PHE A 159 4.26 -5.94 2.27
CA PHE A 159 3.09 -5.79 3.14
C PHE A 159 2.64 -7.10 3.79
N TYR A 160 2.67 -8.19 3.01
CA TYR A 160 2.29 -9.51 3.47
C TYR A 160 3.42 -10.30 4.13
N ASN A 161 4.65 -9.78 4.15
CA ASN A 161 5.85 -10.51 4.55
C ASN A 161 5.98 -11.88 3.82
N ALA A 162 5.62 -11.89 2.54
CA ALA A 162 5.47 -13.10 1.74
C ALA A 162 6.66 -13.39 0.81
N ARG A 163 7.65 -12.49 0.74
CA ARG A 163 8.80 -12.55 -0.19
C ARG A 163 9.42 -13.95 -0.28
N ARG A 164 9.59 -14.64 0.85
CA ARG A 164 10.23 -15.97 0.91
C ARG A 164 9.50 -17.04 0.08
N TYR A 165 8.17 -16.92 -0.06
CA TYR A 165 7.30 -17.89 -0.72
C TYR A 165 7.08 -17.62 -2.21
N VAL A 166 7.51 -16.45 -2.71
CA VAL A 166 7.16 -16.00 -4.06
C VAL A 166 8.40 -15.94 -4.94
N ARG A 167 8.23 -16.28 -6.21
CA ARG A 167 9.23 -16.15 -7.26
C ARG A 167 8.65 -15.30 -8.38
N PHE A 168 9.50 -14.42 -8.91
CA PHE A 168 9.18 -13.55 -10.03
C PHE A 168 10.08 -13.94 -11.21
N VAL A 169 9.46 -14.21 -12.35
CA VAL A 169 10.15 -14.63 -13.57
C VAL A 169 9.82 -13.64 -14.68
N LEU A 170 10.86 -13.23 -15.39
CA LEU A 170 10.74 -12.52 -16.65
C LEU A 170 10.98 -13.52 -17.77
N ALA A 171 9.99 -13.75 -18.62
CA ALA A 171 10.06 -14.72 -19.71
C ALA A 171 9.83 -14.03 -21.06
N GLU A 172 10.59 -14.40 -22.08
CA GLU A 172 10.37 -13.88 -23.45
C GLU A 172 9.29 -14.65 -24.19
N LYS A 173 9.09 -15.92 -23.82
CA LYS A 173 8.09 -16.81 -24.41
C LYS A 173 7.33 -17.54 -23.32
N ILE A 174 6.07 -17.84 -23.60
CA ILE A 174 5.20 -18.66 -22.77
C ILE A 174 4.26 -19.44 -23.67
N ASP A 175 3.95 -20.68 -23.29
CA ASP A 175 2.97 -21.48 -24.03
C ASP A 175 1.59 -20.82 -24.01
N ASN A 176 0.76 -21.11 -25.02
CA ASN A 176 -0.56 -20.50 -25.20
C ASN A 176 -0.53 -18.97 -25.28
N GLU A 177 0.55 -18.40 -25.83
CA GLU A 177 0.76 -16.95 -25.90
C GLU A 177 -0.41 -16.21 -26.56
N LEU A 178 -0.96 -16.74 -27.65
CA LEU A 178 -2.08 -16.14 -28.38
C LEU A 178 -3.32 -16.00 -27.49
N HIS A 179 -3.63 -17.04 -26.69
CA HIS A 179 -4.74 -17.02 -25.74
C HIS A 179 -4.52 -15.96 -24.65
N LEU A 180 -3.31 -15.87 -24.10
CA LEU A 180 -2.98 -14.85 -23.10
C LEU A 180 -3.05 -13.44 -23.67
N LYS A 181 -2.52 -13.21 -24.88
CA LYS A 181 -2.63 -11.94 -25.60
C LYS A 181 -4.09 -11.51 -25.76
N ASN A 182 -4.98 -12.44 -26.14
CA ASN A 182 -6.41 -12.18 -26.23
C ASN A 182 -7.01 -11.78 -24.87
N LYS A 183 -6.66 -12.50 -23.78
CA LYS A 183 -7.14 -12.14 -22.42
C LYS A 183 -6.70 -10.75 -21.96
N PHE A 184 -5.55 -10.28 -22.43
CA PHE A 184 -5.04 -8.93 -22.14
C PHE A 184 -5.48 -7.88 -23.18
N ASN A 185 -6.37 -8.24 -24.11
CA ASN A 185 -6.87 -7.37 -25.18
C ASN A 185 -5.76 -6.78 -26.07
N PHE A 186 -4.71 -7.56 -26.34
CA PHE A 186 -3.78 -7.19 -27.41
C PHE A 186 -4.52 -7.19 -28.74
N LYS A 187 -4.52 -6.06 -29.44
CA LYS A 187 -5.04 -6.01 -30.81
C LYS A 187 -4.15 -6.91 -31.68
N GLN A 188 -4.76 -7.90 -32.32
CA GLN A 188 -4.11 -8.63 -33.40
C GLN A 188 -4.00 -7.64 -34.57
N HIS A 189 -2.77 -7.39 -35.04
CA HIS A 189 -2.50 -6.67 -36.27
C HIS A 189 -2.37 -7.66 -37.42
#